data_AF-A0A1I7FCW0-F1
#
_entry.id   AF-A0A1I7FCW0-F1
#
_cell.length_a   1.000
_cell.length_b   1.000
_cell.length_c   1.000
_cell.angle_alpha   90.00
_cell.angle_beta   90.00
_cell.angle_gamma   90.00
#
_symmetry.space_group_name_H-M   'P 1'
#
loop_
_entity.id
_entity.type
_entity.pdbx_description
1 polymer ?
#
loop_
_entity_poly.entity_id
_entity_poly.type
_entity_poly.pdbx_seq_one_letter_code
_entity_poly.pdbx_strand_id
1 'polypeptide(L)'
;MSGSDFAGLIFAGISALGAIVGLPSGISAWKSKNSINKTKEDIEQYRNIIKEKNALLKLKPQIQELKKQSKIFLKLSMGDLPQQGMKKSELDYYKEIMESLNDILNDISANYDSERNLIRDIDKALGYCIEEEMTLKQVDRTCIYGYSMVKDNFEQVIKQLGSIIEDLEC
;
A
#
# COMPACT_ATOMS: atom_id res chain seq x y z
N MET A 1 8.30 -44.38 5.82
CA MET A 1 8.29 -43.27 4.85
C MET A 1 9.71 -43.06 4.38
N SER A 2 9.94 -43.23 3.08
CA SER A 2 11.27 -43.07 2.48
C SER A 2 11.58 -41.57 2.29
N GLY A 3 12.86 -41.19 2.24
CA GLY A 3 13.25 -39.78 2.02
C GLY A 3 12.72 -39.17 0.72
N SER A 4 12.35 -40.00 -0.27
CA SER A 4 11.69 -39.58 -1.51
C SER A 4 10.22 -39.16 -1.31
N ASP A 5 9.52 -39.72 -0.33
CA ASP A 5 8.10 -39.41 -0.08
C ASP A 5 7.94 -38.02 0.55
N PHE A 6 8.88 -37.65 1.44
CA PHE A 6 8.90 -36.34 2.09
C PHE A 6 9.27 -35.22 1.10
N ALA A 7 10.24 -35.48 0.21
CA ALA A 7 10.60 -34.54 -0.84
C ALA A 7 9.45 -34.33 -1.84
N GLY A 8 8.70 -35.39 -2.17
CA GLY A 8 7.50 -35.30 -3.00
C GLY A 8 6.38 -34.48 -2.36
N LEU A 9 6.19 -34.58 -1.04
CA LEU A 9 5.21 -33.79 -0.28
C LEU A 9 5.56 -32.29 -0.24
N ILE A 10 6.83 -31.96 0.00
CA ILE A 10 7.30 -30.56 -0.05
C ILE A 10 7.15 -30.00 -1.46
N PHE A 11 7.45 -30.79 -2.49
CA PHE A 11 7.30 -30.39 -3.89
C PHE A 11 5.85 -30.13 -4.28
N ALA A 12 4.91 -30.99 -3.83
CA ALA A 12 3.49 -30.77 -4.03
C ALA A 12 3.02 -29.49 -3.33
N GLY A 13 3.51 -29.23 -2.11
CA GLY A 13 3.22 -28.01 -1.36
C GLY A 13 3.72 -26.73 -2.06
N ILE A 14 4.97 -26.73 -2.51
CA ILE A 14 5.58 -25.58 -3.20
C ILE A 14 4.97 -25.36 -4.59
N SER A 15 4.69 -26.44 -5.33
CA SER A 15 4.06 -26.36 -6.66
C SER A 15 2.61 -25.88 -6.57
N ALA A 16 1.87 -26.31 -5.54
CA ALA A 16 0.53 -25.80 -5.26
C ALA A 16 0.55 -24.32 -4.89
N LEU A 17 1.53 -23.89 -4.07
CA LEU A 17 1.70 -22.47 -3.74
C LEU A 17 2.11 -21.62 -4.94
N GLY A 18 2.99 -22.13 -5.82
CA GLY A 18 3.40 -21.48 -7.06
C GLY A 18 2.26 -21.29 -8.06
N ALA A 19 1.35 -22.27 -8.15
CA ALA A 19 0.14 -22.19 -8.97
C ALA A 19 -0.86 -21.15 -8.44
N ILE A 20 -0.96 -20.96 -7.12
CA ILE A 20 -1.81 -19.94 -6.49
C ILE A 20 -1.30 -18.52 -6.76
N VAL A 21 0.02 -18.31 -6.94
CA VAL A 21 0.61 -16.97 -7.12
C VAL A 21 0.97 -16.62 -8.58
N GLY A 22 0.49 -17.39 -9.57
CA GLY A 22 0.64 -17.07 -10.99
C GLY A 22 2.06 -17.19 -11.56
N LEU A 23 2.94 -17.96 -10.92
CA LEU A 23 4.34 -18.12 -11.37
C LEU A 23 4.52 -19.39 -12.25
N PRO A 24 5.48 -19.39 -13.20
CA PRO A 24 5.63 -20.47 -14.17
C PRO A 24 5.92 -21.80 -13.49
N SER A 25 5.09 -22.80 -13.79
CA SER A 25 5.19 -24.14 -13.25
C SER A 25 6.50 -24.84 -13.69
N GLY A 26 7.38 -25.11 -12.72
CA GLY A 26 8.04 -26.41 -12.62
C GLY A 26 9.49 -26.59 -13.14
N ILE A 27 10.15 -27.53 -12.46
CA ILE A 27 10.90 -28.66 -13.04
C ILE A 27 12.44 -28.51 -13.22
N SER A 28 13.07 -27.33 -13.18
CA SER A 28 14.51 -27.26 -13.53
C SER A 28 15.54 -27.60 -12.44
N ALA A 29 15.16 -27.94 -11.20
CA ALA A 29 16.10 -27.89 -10.06
C ALA A 29 16.36 -29.20 -9.28
N TRP A 30 16.31 -30.39 -9.89
CA TRP A 30 16.57 -31.64 -9.13
C TRP A 30 17.80 -32.48 -9.55
N LYS A 31 18.62 -32.09 -10.53
CA LYS A 31 19.75 -32.94 -10.97
C LYS A 31 21.18 -32.45 -10.71
N SER A 32 21.42 -31.48 -9.83
CA SER A 32 22.82 -31.17 -9.46
C SER A 32 22.97 -30.63 -8.04
N LYS A 33 24.15 -30.74 -7.44
CA LYS A 33 24.45 -30.12 -6.14
C LYS A 33 24.28 -28.58 -6.19
N ASN A 34 24.41 -27.97 -7.38
CA ASN A 34 24.02 -26.59 -7.66
C ASN A 34 22.49 -26.37 -7.60
N SER A 35 21.70 -27.42 -7.84
CA SER A 35 20.25 -27.38 -7.77
C SER A 35 19.72 -27.29 -6.34
N ILE A 36 20.44 -27.80 -5.32
CA ILE A 36 20.07 -27.63 -3.90
C ILE A 36 20.26 -26.19 -3.45
N ASN A 37 21.37 -25.55 -3.82
CA ASN A 37 21.61 -24.13 -3.51
C ASN A 37 20.60 -23.24 -4.25
N LYS A 38 20.36 -23.52 -5.54
CA LYS A 38 19.32 -22.86 -6.32
C LYS A 38 17.92 -23.05 -5.71
N THR A 39 17.60 -24.26 -5.23
CA THR A 39 16.33 -24.54 -4.55
C THR A 39 16.21 -23.76 -3.22
N LYS A 40 17.31 -23.58 -2.49
CA LYS A 40 17.31 -22.75 -1.26
C LYS A 40 17.09 -21.27 -1.60
N GLU A 41 17.77 -20.77 -2.62
CA GLU A 41 17.58 -19.41 -3.13
C GLU A 41 16.13 -19.20 -3.59
N ASP A 42 15.56 -20.14 -4.35
CA ASP A 42 14.17 -20.11 -4.79
C ASP A 42 13.21 -20.12 -3.58
N ILE A 43 13.43 -20.99 -2.57
CA ILE A 43 12.63 -21.02 -1.32
C ILE A 43 12.72 -19.70 -0.55
N GLU A 44 13.89 -19.09 -0.50
CA GLU A 44 14.08 -17.81 0.17
C GLU A 44 13.36 -16.68 -0.58
N GLN A 45 13.44 -16.68 -1.91
CA GLN A 45 12.64 -15.78 -2.75
C GLN A 45 11.14 -15.98 -2.54
N TYR A 46 10.64 -17.23 -2.53
CA TYR A 46 9.23 -17.52 -2.23
C TYR A 46 8.82 -17.02 -0.85
N ARG A 47 9.66 -17.20 0.17
CA ARG A 47 9.39 -16.69 1.52
C ARG A 47 9.32 -15.17 1.55
N ASN A 48 10.20 -14.48 0.84
CA ASN A 48 10.20 -13.03 0.77
C ASN A 48 8.96 -12.52 0.04
N ILE A 49 8.59 -13.12 -1.08
CA ILE A 49 7.34 -12.79 -1.80
C ILE A 49 6.12 -12.99 -0.88
N ILE A 50 6.01 -14.12 -0.18
CA ILE A 50 4.88 -14.38 0.73
C ILE A 50 4.84 -13.38 1.88
N LYS A 51 6.00 -13.00 2.43
CA LYS A 51 6.08 -11.96 3.48
C LYS A 51 5.62 -10.61 2.96
N GLU A 52 6.04 -10.21 1.77
CA GLU A 52 5.62 -8.96 1.12
C GLU A 52 4.11 -8.96 0.86
N LYS A 53 3.56 -10.04 0.28
CA LYS A 53 2.10 -10.19 0.07
C LYS A 53 1.32 -10.08 1.38
N ASN A 54 1.77 -10.76 2.43
CA ASN A 54 1.12 -10.69 3.74
C ASN A 54 1.24 -9.31 4.38
N ALA A 55 2.33 -8.59 4.16
CA ALA A 55 2.47 -7.21 4.62
C ALA A 55 1.48 -6.29 3.90
N LEU A 56 1.31 -6.44 2.58
CA LEU A 56 0.37 -5.66 1.79
C LEU A 56 -1.09 -5.92 2.16
N LEU A 57 -1.46 -7.18 2.44
CA LEU A 57 -2.81 -7.52 2.90
C LEU A 57 -3.14 -6.86 4.25
N LYS A 58 -2.14 -6.59 5.10
CA LYS A 58 -2.34 -5.85 6.35
C LYS A 58 -2.65 -4.37 6.14
N LEU A 59 -2.32 -3.80 4.96
CA LEU A 59 -2.65 -2.41 4.61
C LEU A 59 -4.13 -2.22 4.28
N LYS A 60 -4.89 -3.31 4.04
CA LYS A 60 -6.31 -3.26 3.67
C LYS A 60 -7.16 -2.37 4.59
N PRO A 61 -7.15 -2.50 5.93
CA PRO A 61 -7.87 -1.60 6.83
C PRO A 61 -7.41 -0.14 6.71
N GLN A 62 -6.11 0.11 6.56
CA GLN A 62 -5.57 1.47 6.43
C GLN A 62 -6.01 2.13 5.13
N ILE A 63 -6.04 1.41 4.01
CA ILE A 63 -6.54 1.93 2.72
C ILE A 63 -8.05 2.18 2.76
N GLN A 64 -8.81 1.33 3.46
CA GLN A 64 -10.23 1.58 3.68
C GLN A 64 -10.46 2.85 4.50
N GLU A 65 -9.64 3.08 5.52
CA GLU A 65 -9.68 4.32 6.30
C GLU A 65 -9.27 5.53 5.45
N LEU A 66 -8.18 5.42 4.69
CA LEU A 66 -7.74 6.46 3.74
C LEU A 66 -8.84 6.81 2.73
N LYS A 67 -9.61 5.83 2.27
CA LYS A 67 -10.77 6.04 1.38
C LYS A 67 -11.94 6.76 2.06
N LYS A 68 -12.11 6.65 3.37
CA LYS A 68 -13.08 7.47 4.12
C LYS A 68 -12.54 8.89 4.29
N GLN A 69 -11.27 9.01 4.64
CA GLN A 69 -10.58 10.29 4.81
C GLN A 69 -10.54 11.10 3.51
N SER A 70 -10.32 10.47 2.35
CA SER A 70 -10.38 11.16 1.05
C SER A 70 -11.79 11.68 0.74
N LYS A 71 -12.85 10.98 1.14
CA LYS A 71 -14.22 11.48 1.02
C LYS A 71 -14.48 12.67 1.95
N ILE A 72 -13.93 12.66 3.16
CA ILE A 72 -14.00 13.80 4.08
C ILE A 72 -13.27 14.99 3.45
N PHE A 73 -12.06 14.78 2.97
CA PHE A 73 -11.27 15.77 2.23
C PHE A 73 -12.04 16.40 1.06
N LEU A 74 -12.69 15.58 0.23
CA LEU A 74 -13.54 16.06 -0.86
C LEU A 74 -14.68 16.96 -0.36
N LYS A 75 -15.31 16.63 0.77
CA LYS A 75 -16.38 17.46 1.35
C LYS A 75 -15.85 18.78 1.92
N LEU A 76 -14.68 18.77 2.56
CA LEU A 76 -14.02 19.99 3.05
C LEU A 76 -13.78 20.98 1.90
N SER A 77 -13.35 20.46 0.75
CA SER A 77 -13.19 21.27 -0.46
C SER A 77 -14.48 21.88 -1.00
N MET A 78 -15.64 21.33 -0.67
CA MET A 78 -16.94 21.88 -1.06
C MET A 78 -17.45 22.89 -0.04
N GLY A 79 -16.75 23.06 1.10
CA GLY A 79 -17.22 23.85 2.23
C GLY A 79 -18.18 23.10 3.15
N ASP A 80 -18.36 21.79 2.92
CA ASP A 80 -19.21 20.92 3.72
C ASP A 80 -18.38 20.25 4.82
N LEU A 81 -18.30 20.90 5.98
CA LEU A 81 -17.70 20.31 7.18
C LEU A 81 -18.60 19.17 7.70
N PRO A 82 -18.06 17.97 8.00
CA PRO A 82 -18.84 16.90 8.60
C PRO A 82 -19.45 17.36 9.93
N GLN A 83 -20.79 17.48 9.99
CA GLN A 83 -21.50 17.82 11.22
C GLN A 83 -21.45 16.64 12.21
N GLN A 84 -20.36 16.49 12.95
CA GLN A 84 -20.32 15.57 14.08
C GLN A 84 -19.71 16.26 15.30
N GLY A 85 -20.59 16.81 16.14
CA GLY A 85 -20.46 16.86 17.60
C GLY A 85 -19.35 17.70 18.25
N MET A 86 -18.28 18.04 17.54
CA MET A 86 -17.23 18.96 17.95
C MET A 86 -16.78 19.75 16.72
N LYS A 87 -16.54 21.06 16.88
CA LYS A 87 -16.05 21.95 15.82
C LYS A 87 -14.60 21.59 15.47
N LYS A 88 -14.37 20.48 14.76
CA LYS A 88 -13.08 20.23 14.12
C LYS A 88 -12.90 21.23 12.99
N SER A 89 -11.74 21.89 12.97
CA SER A 89 -11.33 22.73 11.86
C SER A 89 -10.91 21.87 10.67
N GLU A 90 -10.86 22.45 9.47
CA GLU A 90 -10.33 21.77 8.28
C GLU A 90 -8.88 21.28 8.49
N LEU A 91 -8.07 22.05 9.23
CA LEU A 91 -6.69 21.68 9.58
C LEU A 91 -6.61 20.48 10.53
N ASP A 92 -7.61 20.28 11.40
CA ASP A 92 -7.65 19.09 12.26
C ASP A 92 -7.87 17.82 11.44
N TYR A 93 -8.70 17.91 10.39
CA TYR A 93 -8.85 16.81 9.44
C TYR A 93 -7.57 16.56 8.63
N TYR A 94 -6.83 17.61 8.27
CA TYR A 94 -5.54 17.45 7.59
C TYR A 94 -4.53 16.69 8.46
N LYS A 95 -4.50 16.96 9.78
CA LYS A 95 -3.65 16.21 10.72
C LYS A 95 -4.02 14.72 10.78
N GLU A 96 -5.31 14.41 10.92
CA GLU A 96 -5.79 13.02 10.95
C GLU A 96 -5.49 12.26 9.64
N ILE A 97 -5.59 12.96 8.51
CA ILE A 97 -5.19 12.43 7.21
C ILE A 97 -3.68 12.13 7.20
N MET A 98 -2.84 13.07 7.63
CA MET A 98 -1.39 12.89 7.65
C MET A 98 -0.96 11.74 8.57
N GLU A 99 -1.61 11.56 9.72
CA GLU A 99 -1.38 10.40 10.58
C GLU A 99 -1.67 9.09 9.84
N SER A 100 -2.82 9.02 9.16
CA SER A 100 -3.21 7.85 8.36
C SER A 100 -2.23 7.57 7.21
N LEU A 101 -1.72 8.62 6.56
CA LEU A 101 -0.73 8.51 5.48
C LEU A 101 0.63 8.02 6.00
N ASN A 102 1.05 8.49 7.17
CA ASN A 102 2.29 8.08 7.81
C ASN A 102 2.24 6.61 8.25
N ASP A 103 1.10 6.14 8.78
CA ASP A 103 0.89 4.73 9.09
C ASP A 103 1.08 3.86 7.84
N ILE A 104 0.49 4.27 6.70
CA ILE A 104 0.68 3.56 5.43
C ILE A 104 2.14 3.60 4.97
N LEU A 105 2.83 4.74 5.08
CA LEU A 105 4.24 4.87 4.68
C LEU A 105 5.18 3.99 5.50
N ASN A 106 4.86 3.77 6.78
CA ASN A 106 5.65 2.91 7.67
C ASN A 106 5.49 1.43 7.32
N ASP A 107 4.30 1.03 6.87
CA ASP A 107 3.98 -0.38 6.60
C ASP A 107 4.20 -0.78 5.13
N ILE A 108 4.15 0.17 4.19
CA ILE A 108 4.36 -0.09 2.76
C ILE A 108 5.84 -0.30 2.44
N SER A 109 6.15 -1.35 1.67
CA SER A 109 7.52 -1.65 1.24
C SER A 109 8.10 -0.56 0.32
N ALA A 110 9.41 -0.38 0.36
CA ALA A 110 10.13 0.50 -0.57
C ALA A 110 9.97 0.11 -2.05
N ASN A 111 9.55 -1.12 -2.33
CA ASN A 111 9.27 -1.56 -3.71
C ASN A 111 8.09 -0.79 -4.36
N TYR A 112 7.29 -0.06 -3.58
CA TYR A 112 6.14 0.74 -4.01
C TYR A 112 6.47 2.25 -4.00
N ASP A 113 7.61 2.61 -4.58
CA ASP A 113 8.10 4.00 -4.52
C ASP A 113 7.17 5.00 -5.22
N SER A 114 6.40 4.58 -6.23
CA SER A 114 5.39 5.43 -6.88
C SER A 114 4.31 5.85 -5.90
N GLU A 115 3.70 4.88 -5.21
CA GLU A 115 2.65 5.10 -4.22
C GLU A 115 3.18 5.89 -3.03
N ARG A 116 4.40 5.58 -2.57
CA ARG A 116 5.06 6.32 -1.48
C ARG A 116 5.31 7.78 -1.85
N ASN A 117 5.68 8.07 -3.10
CA ASN A 117 5.89 9.44 -3.56
C ASN A 117 4.57 10.21 -3.61
N LEU A 118 3.49 9.60 -4.13
CA LEU A 118 2.16 10.22 -4.12
C LEU A 118 1.70 10.54 -2.69
N ILE A 119 1.91 9.61 -1.75
CA ILE A 119 1.58 9.82 -0.33
C ILE A 119 2.40 10.98 0.25
N ARG A 120 3.71 11.03 -0.01
CA ARG A 120 4.58 12.14 0.44
C ARG A 120 4.18 13.49 -0.13
N ASP A 121 3.70 13.53 -1.36
CA ASP A 121 3.26 14.78 -1.97
C ASP A 121 1.95 15.29 -1.33
N ILE A 122 1.04 14.38 -0.97
CA ILE A 122 -0.14 14.73 -0.16
C ILE A 122 0.31 15.24 1.22
N ASP A 123 1.20 14.50 1.90
CA ASP A 123 1.70 14.83 3.24
C ASP A 123 2.35 16.22 3.26
N LYS A 124 3.20 16.55 2.29
CA LYS A 124 3.80 17.89 2.14
C LYS A 124 2.77 18.98 1.93
N ALA A 125 1.78 18.76 1.07
CA ALA A 125 0.75 19.74 0.78
C ALA A 125 -0.10 20.06 2.01
N LEU A 126 -0.46 19.04 2.79
CA LEU A 126 -1.22 19.18 4.03
C LEU A 126 -0.36 19.78 5.15
N GLY A 127 0.91 19.37 5.25
CA GLY A 127 1.88 19.92 6.17
C GLY A 127 2.05 21.43 5.98
N TYR A 128 2.22 21.87 4.73
CA TYR A 128 2.28 23.30 4.41
C TYR A 128 1.02 24.06 4.83
N CYS A 129 -0.16 23.49 4.60
CA CYS A 129 -1.43 24.07 5.04
C CYS A 129 -1.51 24.23 6.57
N ILE A 130 -1.00 23.25 7.32
CA ILE A 130 -0.98 23.30 8.79
C ILE A 130 0.04 24.32 9.28
N GLU A 131 1.24 24.35 8.70
CA GLU A 131 2.32 25.29 9.07
C GLU A 131 1.93 26.75 8.85
N GLU A 132 1.30 27.04 7.71
CA GLU A 132 0.86 28.40 7.35
C GLU A 132 -0.54 28.75 7.92
N GLU A 133 -1.17 27.83 8.64
CA GLU A 133 -2.55 27.96 9.15
C GLU A 133 -3.57 28.32 8.05
N MET A 134 -3.39 27.75 6.86
CA MET A 134 -4.17 28.03 5.66
C MET A 134 -4.81 26.76 5.10
N THR A 135 -6.03 26.88 4.58
CA THR A 135 -6.69 25.78 3.85
C THR A 135 -6.07 25.63 2.45
N LEU A 136 -6.17 24.43 1.85
CA LEU A 136 -5.70 24.23 0.48
C LEU A 136 -6.34 25.18 -0.53
N LYS A 137 -7.59 25.60 -0.31
CA LYS A 137 -8.26 26.62 -1.15
C LYS A 137 -7.54 27.97 -1.14
N GLN A 138 -6.92 28.32 -0.02
CA GLN A 138 -6.17 29.56 0.12
C GLN A 138 -4.77 29.40 -0.49
N VAL A 139 -4.14 28.22 -0.32
CA VAL A 139 -2.82 27.88 -0.88
C VAL A 139 -2.83 27.74 -2.41
N ASP A 140 -3.92 27.20 -2.99
CA ASP A 140 -4.08 27.03 -4.44
C ASP A 140 -3.99 28.35 -5.21
N ARG A 141 -4.20 29.49 -4.51
CA ARG A 141 -4.09 30.85 -5.08
C ARG A 141 -2.67 31.43 -5.01
N THR A 142 -1.78 30.85 -4.21
CA THR A 142 -0.43 31.40 -3.90
C THR A 142 0.72 30.52 -4.42
N CYS A 143 0.41 29.38 -5.05
CA CYS A 143 1.29 28.43 -5.74
C CYS A 143 2.16 27.46 -4.89
N ILE A 144 2.46 26.30 -5.53
CA ILE A 144 3.22 25.08 -5.17
C ILE A 144 2.34 23.84 -4.90
N TYR A 145 1.36 23.91 -4.01
CA TYR A 145 0.49 22.76 -3.68
C TYR A 145 -0.98 23.10 -3.91
N GLY A 146 -1.61 22.44 -4.90
CA GLY A 146 -2.99 22.72 -5.30
C GLY A 146 -3.97 21.66 -4.83
N TYR A 147 -5.22 22.06 -4.61
CA TYR A 147 -6.28 21.14 -4.19
C TYR A 147 -6.47 19.98 -5.20
N SER A 148 -6.42 20.28 -6.51
CA SER A 148 -6.52 19.26 -7.55
C SER A 148 -5.42 18.23 -7.45
N MET A 149 -4.16 18.66 -7.24
CA MET A 149 -3.03 17.74 -7.08
C MET A 149 -3.25 16.78 -5.91
N VAL A 150 -3.64 17.30 -4.75
CA VAL A 150 -3.88 16.47 -3.55
C VAL A 150 -5.00 15.47 -3.80
N LYS A 151 -6.10 15.92 -4.41
CA LYS A 151 -7.23 15.06 -4.78
C LYS A 151 -6.80 13.96 -5.76
N ASP A 152 -6.10 14.31 -6.83
CA ASP A 152 -5.69 13.37 -7.87
C ASP A 152 -4.70 12.33 -7.31
N ASN A 153 -3.80 12.76 -6.41
CA ASN A 153 -2.89 11.85 -5.72
C ASN A 153 -3.65 10.90 -4.78
N PHE A 154 -4.66 11.37 -4.04
CA PHE A 154 -5.51 10.52 -3.22
C PHE A 154 -6.20 9.44 -4.05
N GLU A 155 -6.82 9.82 -5.17
CA GLU A 155 -7.51 8.89 -6.06
C GLU A 155 -6.55 7.85 -6.64
N GLN A 156 -5.34 8.26 -7.02
CA GLN A 156 -4.31 7.36 -7.54
C GLN A 156 -3.81 6.39 -6.47
N VAL A 157 -3.47 6.85 -5.26
CA VAL A 157 -2.99 5.99 -4.16
C VAL A 157 -4.05 4.95 -3.80
N ILE A 158 -5.31 5.38 -3.63
CA ILE A 158 -6.42 4.46 -3.29
C ILE A 158 -6.63 3.43 -4.40
N LYS A 159 -6.54 3.85 -5.67
CA LYS A 159 -6.71 2.94 -6.81
C LYS A 159 -5.55 1.95 -6.95
N GLN A 160 -4.32 2.42 -6.88
CA GLN A 160 -3.12 1.58 -7.04
C GLN A 160 -3.01 0.57 -5.90
N LEU A 161 -3.04 1.04 -4.66
CA LEU A 161 -2.96 0.15 -3.50
C LEU A 161 -4.19 -0.75 -3.38
N GLY A 162 -5.38 -0.24 -3.73
CA GLY A 162 -6.60 -1.05 -3.78
C GLY A 162 -6.49 -2.20 -4.77
N SER A 163 -6.06 -1.92 -6.01
CA SER A 163 -5.85 -2.94 -7.05
C SER A 163 -4.81 -3.97 -6.62
N ILE A 164 -3.68 -3.53 -6.04
CA ILE A 164 -2.64 -4.45 -5.55
C ILE A 164 -3.23 -5.40 -4.51
N ILE A 165 -4.05 -4.91 -3.57
CA ILE A 165 -4.66 -5.77 -2.55
C ILE A 165 -5.70 -6.72 -3.15
N GLU A 166 -6.55 -6.24 -4.06
CA GLU A 166 -7.55 -7.08 -4.74
C GLU A 166 -6.89 -8.21 -5.55
N ASP A 167 -5.81 -7.91 -6.26
CA ASP A 167 -5.00 -8.88 -7.01
C ASP A 167 -4.30 -9.91 -6.10
N LEU A 168 -4.06 -9.56 -4.83
CA LEU A 168 -3.49 -10.48 -3.83
C LEU A 168 -4.52 -11.40 -3.17
N GLU A 169 -5.81 -11.05 -3.24
CA GLU A 169 -6.92 -11.84 -2.71
C GLU A 169 -7.49 -12.85 -3.72
N CYS A 170 -7.17 -12.70 -5.01
CA CYS A 170 -7.57 -13.60 -6.11
C CYS A 170 -6.57 -14.74 -6.33
#